data_AF-A0A2V2D6V3-F1
#
_entry.id   AF-A0A2V2D6V3-F1
#
_cell.length_a   1.000
_cell.length_b   1.000
_cell.length_c   1.000
_cell.angle_alpha   90.00
_cell.angle_beta   90.00
_cell.angle_gamma   90.00
#
_symmetry.space_group_name_H-M   'P 1'
#
loop_
_entity.id
_entity.type
_entity.pdbx_description
1 polymer ?
#
loop_
_entity_poly.entity_id
_entity_poly.type
_entity_poly.pdbx_seq_one_letter_code
_entity_poly.pdbx_strand_id
1 'polypeptide(L)'
;MYNELSYNQIREKVKLAMINTGIYLDGVDEDFSNDLNLQSFIQDSLQFINFIVALEKELNLELPDEMLLYDKFLSLDAFCLELNDLF
;
A
#
# COMPACT_ATOMS: atom_id res chain seq x y z
N MET A 1 -0.94 -13.11 21.20
CA MET A 1 -0.10 -11.95 20.88
C MET A 1 -0.41 -11.59 19.44
N TYR A 2 -1.13 -10.49 19.21
CA TYR A 2 -1.10 -9.87 17.88
C TYR A 2 0.28 -9.22 17.81
N ASN A 3 1.12 -9.65 16.86
CA ASN A 3 2.41 -8.99 16.62
C ASN A 3 2.08 -7.65 15.97
N GLU A 4 2.43 -6.54 16.63
CA GLU A 4 2.48 -5.21 15.99
C GLU A 4 3.40 -5.30 14.76
N LEU A 5 2.92 -4.87 13.60
CA LEU A 5 3.73 -4.83 12.38
C LEU A 5 4.64 -3.61 12.45
N SER A 6 5.94 -3.79 12.20
CA SER A 6 6.84 -2.65 12.00
C SER A 6 6.56 -1.94 10.68
N TYR A 7 6.90 -0.65 10.59
CA TYR A 7 6.82 0.16 9.36
C TYR A 7 7.36 -0.57 8.11
N ASN A 8 8.53 -1.22 8.22
CA ASN A 8 9.11 -1.96 7.10
C ASN A 8 8.25 -3.16 6.69
N GLN A 9 7.60 -3.85 7.63
CA GLN A 9 6.70 -4.95 7.31
C GLN A 9 5.41 -4.47 6.65
N ILE A 10 4.88 -3.32 7.07
CA ILE A 10 3.71 -2.68 6.43
C ILE A 10 4.07 -2.33 4.98
N ARG A 11 5.23 -1.73 4.76
CA ARG A 11 5.71 -1.34 3.44
C ARG A 11 5.88 -2.53 2.50
N GLU A 12 6.46 -3.63 2.98
CA GLU A 12 6.54 -4.89 2.22
C GLU A 12 5.16 -5.46 1.90
N LYS A 13 4.19 -5.37 2.83
CA LYS A 13 2.81 -5.83 2.57
C LYS A 13 2.10 -4.98 1.52
N VAL A 14 2.29 -3.65 1.53
CA VAL A 14 1.78 -2.76 0.48
C VAL A 14 2.34 -3.16 -0.88
N LYS A 15 3.66 -3.39 -0.97
CA LYS A 15 4.32 -3.85 -2.19
C LYS A 15 3.75 -5.20 -2.68
N LEU A 16 3.59 -6.17 -1.79
CA LEU A 16 3.02 -7.47 -2.13
C LEU A 16 1.59 -7.34 -2.66
N ALA A 17 0.76 -6.50 -2.04
CA ALA A 17 -0.60 -6.24 -2.52
C ALA A 17 -0.61 -5.61 -3.92
N MET A 18 0.30 -4.67 -4.21
CA MET A 18 0.45 -4.09 -5.55
C MET A 18 0.84 -5.14 -6.59
N ILE A 19 1.87 -5.95 -6.30
CA ILE A 19 2.35 -6.99 -7.24
C ILE A 19 1.26 -8.05 -7.48
N ASN A 20 0.57 -8.50 -6.41
CA ASN A 20 -0.48 -9.52 -6.51
C ASN A 20 -1.70 -9.05 -7.31
N THR A 21 -1.85 -7.74 -7.51
CA THR A 21 -2.94 -7.13 -8.30
C THR A 21 -2.49 -6.65 -9.67
N GLY A 22 -1.26 -7.00 -10.07
CA GLY A 22 -0.71 -6.64 -11.38
C GLY A 22 -0.26 -5.19 -11.50
N ILE A 23 -0.08 -4.48 -10.38
CA ILE A 23 0.58 -3.18 -10.35
C ILE A 23 2.09 -3.42 -10.27
N TYR A 24 2.76 -3.24 -11.40
CA TYR A 24 4.21 -3.38 -11.50
C TYR A 24 4.89 -2.04 -11.25
N LEU A 25 5.94 -2.08 -10.44
CA LEU A 25 6.69 -0.91 -9.98
C LEU A 25 7.99 -0.79 -10.80
N ASP A 26 7.83 -0.66 -12.12
CA ASP A 26 8.95 -0.63 -13.07
C ASP A 26 9.82 0.61 -12.85
N GLY A 27 11.14 0.42 -12.88
CA GLY A 27 12.12 1.51 -12.73
C GLY A 27 12.27 2.04 -11.30
N VAL A 28 11.78 1.30 -10.31
CA VAL A 28 12.01 1.56 -8.88
C VAL A 28 13.17 0.70 -8.37
N ASP A 29 13.94 1.24 -7.43
CA ASP A 29 15.04 0.51 -6.79
C ASP A 29 14.54 -0.80 -6.14
N GLU A 30 15.37 -1.85 -6.18
CA GLU A 30 15.00 -3.19 -5.67
C GLU A 30 14.66 -3.19 -4.18
N ASP A 31 15.29 -2.29 -3.42
CA ASP A 31 15.04 -2.07 -1.98
C ASP A 31 13.81 -1.20 -1.71
N PHE A 32 13.20 -0.66 -2.77
CA PHE A 32 12.06 0.24 -2.74
C PHE A 32 12.26 1.47 -1.86
N SER A 33 13.48 1.81 -1.43
CA SER A 33 13.72 2.75 -0.32
C SER A 33 13.24 4.19 -0.55
N ASN A 34 12.96 4.56 -1.80
CA ASN A 34 12.44 5.88 -2.15
C ASN A 34 10.94 6.01 -1.88
N ASP A 35 10.51 7.23 -1.55
CA ASP A 35 9.09 7.58 -1.53
C ASP A 35 8.54 7.62 -2.97
N LEU A 36 7.36 7.04 -3.16
CA LEU A 36 6.76 6.82 -4.48
C LEU A 36 5.36 7.40 -4.54
N ASN A 37 5.04 8.01 -5.67
CA ASN A 37 3.66 8.30 -6.02
C ASN A 37 2.99 7.03 -6.54
N LEU A 38 2.17 6.40 -5.69
CA LEU A 38 1.44 5.16 -6.01
C LEU A 38 0.43 5.36 -7.15
N GLN A 39 -0.12 6.57 -7.29
CA GLN A 39 -1.02 6.92 -8.39
C GLN A 39 -0.37 6.75 -9.77
N SER A 40 0.97 6.92 -9.87
CA SER A 40 1.70 6.75 -11.13
C SER A 40 1.68 5.30 -11.64
N PHE A 41 1.39 4.33 -10.77
CA PHE A 41 1.40 2.90 -11.08
C PHE A 41 -0.01 2.32 -11.22
N ILE A 42 -1.01 2.99 -10.63
CA ILE A 42 -2.41 2.57 -10.69
C ILE A 42 -3.04 3.14 -11.97
N GLN A 43 -3.42 2.27 -12.89
CA GLN A 43 -3.88 2.64 -14.23
C GLN A 43 -5.37 2.96 -14.28
N ASP A 44 -6.18 2.28 -13.45
CA ASP A 44 -7.63 2.43 -13.45
C ASP A 44 -8.25 2.13 -12.07
N SER A 45 -9.56 2.42 -11.95
CA SER A 45 -10.32 2.24 -10.72
C SER A 45 -10.47 0.77 -10.31
N LEU A 46 -10.46 -0.18 -11.26
CA LEU A 46 -10.58 -1.60 -10.94
C LEU A 46 -9.28 -2.10 -10.30
N GLN A 47 -8.14 -1.68 -10.84
CA GLN A 47 -6.83 -1.97 -10.28
C GLN A 47 -6.69 -1.36 -8.88
N PHE A 48 -7.16 -0.12 -8.68
CA PHE A 48 -7.22 0.51 -7.36
C PHE A 48 -8.01 -0.32 -6.34
N ILE A 49 -9.26 -0.67 -6.67
CA ILE A 49 -10.14 -1.45 -5.78
C ILE A 49 -9.52 -2.81 -5.47
N ASN A 50 -8.97 -3.50 -6.47
CA ASN A 50 -8.33 -4.80 -6.28
C ASN A 50 -7.13 -4.68 -5.31
N PHE A 51 -6.32 -3.63 -5.46
CA PHE A 51 -5.19 -3.37 -4.57
C PHE A 51 -5.64 -3.15 -3.12
N ILE A 52 -6.66 -2.32 -2.87
CA ILE A 52 -7.22 -2.09 -1.53
C ILE A 52 -7.67 -3.43 -0.91
N VAL A 53 -8.47 -4.20 -1.63
CA VAL A 53 -8.97 -5.50 -1.16
C VAL A 53 -7.83 -6.49 -0.89
N ALA A 54 -6.76 -6.47 -1.69
CA ALA A 54 -5.59 -7.31 -1.46
C ALA A 54 -4.80 -6.86 -0.22
N LEU A 55 -4.66 -5.55 -0.02
CA LEU A 55 -3.93 -4.97 1.10
C LEU A 55 -4.63 -5.26 2.44
N GLU A 56 -5.95 -5.08 2.51
CA GLU A 56 -6.77 -5.44 3.68
C GLU A 56 -6.61 -6.90 4.07
N LYS A 57 -6.58 -7.81 3.08
CA LYS A 57 -6.33 -9.24 3.31
C LYS A 57 -4.92 -9.50 3.84
N GLU A 58 -3.91 -8.83 3.28
CA GLU A 58 -2.51 -8.96 3.72
C GLU A 58 -2.31 -8.43 5.14
N LEU A 59 -2.96 -7.33 5.50
CA LEU A 59 -2.88 -6.70 6.82
C LEU A 59 -3.86 -7.30 7.84
N ASN A 60 -4.83 -8.10 7.37
CA ASN A 60 -5.92 -8.66 8.17
C ASN A 60 -6.67 -7.57 8.96
N LEU A 61 -7.03 -6.49 8.27
CA LEU A 61 -7.81 -5.36 8.78
C LEU A 61 -8.75 -4.81 7.70
N GLU A 62 -9.65 -3.94 8.10
CA GLU A 62 -10.49 -3.13 7.21
C GLU A 62 -9.97 -1.69 7.24
N LEU A 63 -9.75 -1.09 6.08
CA LEU A 63 -9.22 0.27 5.99
C LEU A 63 -10.33 1.30 6.20
N PRO A 64 -10.08 2.36 6.97
CA PRO A 64 -11.01 3.49 7.08
C PRO A 64 -11.26 4.15 5.72
N ASP A 65 -12.50 4.58 5.47
CA ASP A 65 -12.91 5.22 4.20
C ASP A 65 -12.03 6.43 3.84
N GLU A 66 -11.59 7.21 4.83
CA GLU A 66 -10.71 8.37 4.62
C GLU A 66 -9.33 8.01 4.05
N MET A 67 -8.87 6.77 4.25
CA MET A 67 -7.62 6.26 3.68
C MET A 67 -7.79 5.79 2.23
N LEU A 68 -9.03 5.59 1.78
CA LEU A 68 -9.35 5.15 0.41
C LEU A 68 -9.43 6.31 -0.58
N LEU A 69 -9.24 7.55 -0.11
CA LEU A 69 -9.20 8.73 -0.98
C LEU A 69 -7.99 8.66 -1.90
N TYR A 70 -8.20 8.85 -3.20
CA TYR A 70 -7.14 8.73 -4.21
C TYR A 70 -5.90 9.59 -3.89
N ASP A 71 -6.08 10.79 -3.33
CA ASP A 71 -4.98 11.70 -2.95
C ASP A 71 -4.06 11.13 -1.85
N LYS A 72 -4.51 10.17 -1.06
CA LYS A 72 -3.68 9.46 -0.06
C LYS A 72 -2.59 8.61 -0.70
N PHE A 73 -2.69 8.33 -1.99
CA PHE A 73 -1.77 7.50 -2.75
C PHE A 73 -0.66 8.31 -3.46
N LEU A 74 -0.51 9.60 -3.15
CA LEU A 74 0.55 10.44 -3.68
C LEU A 74 1.95 10.14 -3.11
N SER A 75 2.02 9.48 -1.94
CA SER A 75 3.26 9.15 -1.24
C SER A 75 3.08 7.80 -0.54
N LEU A 76 3.89 6.82 -0.93
CA LEU A 76 3.96 5.50 -0.30
C LEU A 76 4.34 5.63 1.17
N ASP A 77 5.31 6.48 1.48
CA ASP A 77 5.79 6.62 2.85
C ASP A 77 4.71 7.25 3.75
N ALA A 78 4.02 8.29 3.28
CA ALA A 78 2.91 8.88 4.02
C ALA A 78 1.77 7.88 4.23
N PHE A 79 1.42 7.10 3.20
CA PHE A 79 0.40 6.07 3.29
C PHE A 79 0.79 4.96 4.29
N CYS A 80 2.04 4.49 4.26
CA CYS A 80 2.55 3.50 5.21
C CYS A 80 2.61 4.01 6.65
N LEU A 81 2.93 5.29 6.87
CA LEU A 81 2.88 5.91 8.18
C LEU A 81 1.45 5.93 8.73
N GLU A 82 0.48 6.33 7.92
CA GLU A 82 -0.93 6.35 8.31
C GLU A 82 -1.45 4.92 8.60
N LEU A 83 -1.04 3.92 7.82
CA LEU A 83 -1.33 2.51 8.11
C LEU A 83 -0.70 2.02 9.42
N ASN A 84 0.50 2.51 9.76
CA ASN A 84 1.18 2.14 10.99
C ASN A 84 0.44 2.62 12.23
N ASP A 85 -0.32 3.72 12.14
CA ASP A 85 -1.15 4.22 13.24
C ASP A 85 -2.39 3.35 13.52
N LEU A 86 -2.67 2.33 12.68
CA LEU A 86 -3.76 1.36 12.86
C LEU A 86 -3.35 0.11 13.67
N PHE A 87 -2.06 -0.07 13.97
CA PHE A 87 -1.51 -1.20 14.71
C PHE A 87 -1.07 -0.80 16.12
#